data_AF-A0A358M3H1-F1
#
_entry.id   AF-A0A358M3H1-F1
#
_cell.length_a   1.000
_cell.length_b   1.000
_cell.length_c   1.000
_cell.angle_alpha   90.00
_cell.angle_beta   90.00
_cell.angle_gamma   90.00
#
_symmetry.space_group_name_H-M   'P 1'
#
loop_
_entity.id
_entity.type
_entity.pdbx_description
1 polymer ?
#
loop_
_entity_poly.entity_id
_entity_poly.type
_entity_poly.pdbx_seq_one_letter_code
_entity_poly.pdbx_strand_id
1 'polypeptide(L)'
;MKLPENLPSLKGRSRKTLLSILLKNEYDSPLFRPDQVEFMVTGERKDAFAGKAFQRHVLAKLTLGERRFDFLFQVVLPTFRGAVRPGTGGGFFLLHRRFS
;
A
#
# COMPACT_ATOMS: atom_id res chain seq x y z
N MET A 1 -8.00 22.70 21.91
CA MET A 1 -6.55 22.88 21.70
C MET A 1 -6.35 24.12 20.83
N LYS A 2 -5.53 25.09 21.25
CA LYS A 2 -5.19 26.25 20.42
C LYS A 2 -4.11 25.82 19.42
N LEU A 3 -4.36 26.04 18.12
CA LEU A 3 -3.34 25.83 17.10
C LEU A 3 -2.19 26.82 17.34
N PRO A 4 -0.91 26.39 17.27
CA PRO A 4 0.21 27.31 17.40
C PRO A 4 0.17 28.33 16.26
N GLU A 5 0.30 29.62 16.60
CA GLU A 5 0.18 30.76 15.66
C GLU A 5 1.31 30.80 14.60
N ASN A 6 2.36 29.99 14.80
CA ASN A 6 3.55 29.93 13.94
C ASN A 6 3.64 28.65 13.09
N LEU A 7 2.51 28.15 12.58
CA LEU A 7 2.60 27.06 11.61
C LEU A 7 3.30 27.54 10.32
N PRO A 8 4.29 26.79 9.81
CA PRO A 8 5.01 27.20 8.61
C PRO A 8 4.04 27.28 7.42
N SER A 9 3.97 28.44 6.76
CA SER A 9 3.18 28.60 5.53
C SER A 9 3.65 27.61 4.46
N LEU A 10 2.72 26.78 3.99
CA LEU A 10 2.98 25.69 3.02
C LEU A 10 2.85 26.15 1.56
N LYS A 11 2.34 27.37 1.31
CA LYS A 11 2.13 27.90 -0.05
C LYS A 11 3.47 28.14 -0.76
N GLY A 12 3.56 27.72 -2.02
CA GLY A 12 4.74 27.92 -2.87
C GLY A 12 5.96 27.05 -2.54
N ARG A 13 5.86 26.13 -1.56
CA ARG A 13 6.95 25.20 -1.21
C ARG A 13 6.95 23.98 -2.11
N SER A 14 8.15 23.47 -2.40
CA SER A 14 8.29 22.22 -3.15
C SER A 14 7.76 21.03 -2.35
N ARG A 15 7.32 19.97 -3.04
CA ARG A 15 6.90 18.69 -2.43
C ARG A 15 7.94 18.14 -1.44
N LYS A 16 9.23 18.23 -1.78
CA LYS A 16 10.33 17.74 -0.94
C LYS A 16 10.41 18.51 0.38
N THR A 17 10.25 19.82 0.33
CA THR A 17 10.24 20.71 1.49
C THR A 17 9.04 20.46 2.39
N LEU A 18 7.87 20.21 1.80
CA LEU A 18 6.67 19.86 2.57
C LEU A 18 6.83 18.52 3.28
N LEU A 19 7.31 17.49 2.58
CA LEU A 19 7.57 16.18 3.18
C LEU A 19 8.57 16.26 4.33
N SER A 20 9.65 17.04 4.20
CA SER A 20 10.63 17.17 5.29
C SER A 20 10.08 17.90 6.52
N ILE A 21 9.20 18.90 6.33
CA ILE A 21 8.52 19.58 7.44
C ILE A 21 7.60 18.59 8.17
N LEU A 22 6.81 17.82 7.44
CA LEU A 22 5.90 16.83 8.04
C LEU A 22 6.67 15.73 8.77
N LEU A 23 7.71 15.15 8.15
CA LEU A 23 8.53 14.11 8.80
C LEU A 23 9.19 14.60 10.09
N LYS A 24 9.61 15.87 10.15
CA LYS A 24 10.26 16.45 11.33
C LYS A 24 9.30 16.80 12.46
N ASN A 25 8.07 17.22 12.15
CA ASN A 25 7.16 17.79 13.15
C ASN A 25 5.96 16.91 13.51
N GLU A 26 5.61 15.93 12.68
CA GLU A 26 4.39 15.11 12.87
C GLU A 26 4.67 13.60 12.93
N TYR A 27 5.64 13.09 12.16
CA TYR A 27 5.83 11.65 11.97
C TYR A 27 7.15 11.10 12.54
N ASP A 28 7.90 11.94 13.29
CA ASP A 28 9.09 11.65 14.11
C ASP A 28 10.28 10.88 13.51
N SER A 29 10.28 10.45 12.24
CA SER A 29 11.41 9.72 11.66
C SER A 29 11.30 9.61 10.15
N PRO A 30 12.42 9.49 9.39
CA PRO A 30 12.34 9.04 8.01
C PRO A 30 11.69 7.65 7.92
N LEU A 31 10.93 7.44 6.85
CA LEU A 31 10.29 6.17 6.50
C LEU A 31 11.36 5.07 6.43
N PHE A 32 11.37 4.17 7.43
CA PHE A 32 12.23 2.99 7.40
C PHE A 32 11.83 2.10 6.23
N ARG A 33 12.76 1.87 5.30
CA ARG A 33 12.57 0.82 4.30
C ARG A 33 13.02 -0.51 4.93
N PRO A 34 12.17 -1.54 4.91
CA PRO A 34 12.59 -2.87 5.33
C PRO A 34 13.71 -3.38 4.41
N ASP A 35 14.59 -4.21 4.96
CA ASP A 35 15.66 -4.87 4.22
C ASP A 35 15.10 -5.95 3.29
N GLN A 36 14.04 -6.63 3.75
CA GLN A 36 13.37 -7.68 3.00
C GLN A 36 11.86 -7.66 3.26
N VAL A 37 11.10 -7.94 2.20
CA VAL A 37 9.64 -8.12 2.26
C VAL A 37 9.29 -9.39 1.50
N GLU A 38 8.64 -10.33 2.17
CA GLU A 38 8.10 -11.54 1.57
C GLU A 38 6.58 -11.60 1.72
N PHE A 39 5.90 -12.16 0.73
CA PHE A 39 4.45 -12.32 0.75
C PHE A 39 4.09 -13.79 0.60
N MET A 40 3.28 -14.29 1.52
CA MET A 40 2.80 -15.66 1.53
C MET A 40 1.27 -15.68 1.55
N VAL A 41 0.66 -16.36 0.59
CA VAL A 41 -0.78 -16.59 0.61
C VAL A 41 -1.08 -17.65 1.66
N THR A 42 -1.87 -17.30 2.67
CA THR A 42 -2.24 -18.19 3.77
C THR A 42 -3.65 -18.76 3.64
N GLY A 43 -4.47 -18.17 2.77
CA GLY A 43 -5.82 -18.65 2.47
C GLY A 43 -6.37 -18.03 1.20
N GLU A 44 -7.27 -18.74 0.52
CA GLU A 44 -7.89 -18.30 -0.72
C GLU A 44 -9.36 -18.74 -0.76
N ARG A 45 -10.24 -17.84 -1.20
CA ARG A 45 -11.65 -18.09 -1.44
C ARG A 45 -12.05 -17.53 -2.80
N LYS A 46 -12.35 -18.41 -3.75
CA LYS A 46 -12.64 -18.05 -5.15
C LYS A 46 -14.06 -17.52 -5.38
N ASP A 47 -14.97 -17.79 -4.44
CA ASP A 47 -16.40 -17.47 -4.51
C ASP A 47 -16.83 -16.53 -3.37
N ALA A 48 -15.92 -15.70 -2.88
CA ALA A 48 -16.21 -14.77 -1.81
C ALA A 48 -17.34 -13.79 -2.21
N PHE A 49 -18.04 -13.26 -1.20
CA PHE A 49 -19.13 -12.30 -1.38
C PHE A 49 -20.21 -12.79 -2.36
N ALA A 50 -20.72 -14.01 -2.14
CA ALA A 50 -21.70 -14.68 -3.01
C ALA A 50 -21.23 -14.84 -4.46
N GLY A 51 -19.95 -15.21 -4.64
CA GLY A 51 -19.35 -15.43 -5.95
C GLY A 51 -19.06 -14.17 -6.75
N LYS A 52 -19.11 -12.99 -6.12
CA LYS A 52 -18.83 -11.68 -6.75
C LYS A 52 -17.38 -11.25 -6.61
N ALA A 53 -16.59 -11.93 -5.78
CA ALA A 53 -15.20 -11.60 -5.60
C ALA A 53 -14.37 -12.84 -5.31
N PHE A 54 -13.09 -12.68 -5.61
CA PHE A 54 -12.01 -13.53 -5.23
C PHE A 54 -11.31 -12.90 -4.02
N GLN A 55 -11.13 -13.65 -2.94
CA GLN A 55 -10.50 -13.17 -1.70
C GLN A 55 -9.25 -14.00 -1.40
N ARG A 56 -8.14 -13.34 -1.06
CA ARG A 56 -6.93 -13.96 -0.53
C ARG A 56 -6.59 -13.37 0.83
N HIS A 57 -6.14 -14.23 1.74
CA HIS A 57 -5.42 -13.82 2.94
C HIS A 57 -3.93 -13.92 2.63
N VAL A 58 -3.21 -12.84 2.88
CA VAL A 58 -1.78 -12.73 2.59
C VAL A 58 -1.06 -12.27 3.84
N LEU A 59 -0.02 -13.00 4.21
CA LEU A 59 0.91 -12.63 5.25
C LEU A 59 2.12 -11.94 4.61
N ALA A 60 2.33 -10.66 4.90
CA ALA A 60 3.58 -9.97 4.65
C ALA A 60 4.53 -10.23 5.80
N LYS A 61 5.72 -10.75 5.50
CA LYS A 61 6.83 -10.87 6.44
C LYS A 61 7.86 -9.82 6.11
N LEU A 62 8.13 -8.93 7.05
CA LEU A 62 9.11 -7.86 6.95
C LEU A 62 10.32 -8.17 7.83
N THR A 63 11.52 -7.97 7.28
CA THR A 63 12.76 -7.94 8.06
C THR A 63 13.30 -6.51 8.10
N LEU A 64 13.64 -6.03 9.29
CA LEU A 64 14.29 -4.74 9.51
C LEU A 64 15.41 -4.93 10.55
N GLY A 65 16.66 -4.96 10.09
CA GLY A 65 17.80 -5.42 10.86
C GLY A 65 17.59 -6.85 11.35
N GLU A 66 17.73 -7.05 12.66
CA GLU A 66 17.50 -8.34 13.31
C GLU A 66 16.03 -8.60 13.66
N ARG A 67 15.15 -7.62 13.41
CA ARG A 67 13.74 -7.70 13.79
C ARG A 67 12.91 -8.26 12.63
N ARG A 68 11.92 -9.08 12.99
CA ARG A 68 10.93 -9.63 12.07
C ARG A 68 9.54 -9.17 12.47
N PHE A 69 8.76 -8.79 11.47
CA PHE A 69 7.40 -8.30 11.64
C PHE A 69 6.48 -9.02 10.66
N ASP A 70 5.32 -9.44 11.15
CA ASP A 70 4.33 -10.13 10.36
C ASP A 70 3.06 -9.27 10.27
N PHE A 71 2.61 -8.98 9.06
CA PHE A 71 1.41 -8.20 8.78
C PHE A 71 0.44 -9.04 7.96
N LEU A 72 -0.73 -9.30 8.52
CA LEU A 72 -1.80 -9.98 7.80
C LEU A 72 -2.67 -8.95 7.07
N PHE A 73 -2.88 -9.15 5.78
CA PHE A 73 -3.81 -8.34 4.99
C PHE A 73 -4.69 -9.23 4.11
N GLN A 74 -5.84 -8.68 3.72
CA GLN A 74 -6.78 -9.34 2.82
C GLN A 74 -6.79 -8.62 1.49
N VAL A 75 -6.72 -9.38 0.41
CA VAL A 75 -6.84 -8.88 -0.96
C VAL A 75 -8.16 -9.38 -1.52
N VAL A 76 -9.05 -8.46 -1.86
CA VAL A 76 -10.36 -8.77 -2.47
C VAL A 76 -10.39 -8.20 -3.87
N LEU A 77 -10.57 -9.08 -4.86
CA LEU A 77 -10.64 -8.74 -6.28
C LEU A 77 -12.05 -9.07 -6.78
N PRO A 78 -12.79 -8.12 -7.38
CA PRO A 78 -14.10 -8.42 -7.93
C PRO A 78 -13.96 -9.44 -9.07
N THR A 79 -14.85 -10.43 -9.11
CA THR A 79 -14.99 -11.29 -10.28
C THR A 79 -15.73 -10.50 -11.35
N PHE A 80 -15.02 -10.00 -12.35
CA PHE A 80 -15.66 -9.41 -13.52
C PHE A 80 -16.38 -10.52 -14.30
N ARG A 81 -17.68 -10.67 -14.09
CA ARG A 81 -18.59 -11.36 -15.02
C ARG A 81 -19.18 -10.33 -15.99
N GLY A 82 -18.31 -9.75 -16.81
CA GLY A 82 -18.66 -8.76 -17.82
C GLY A 82 -17.59 -8.79 -18.91
N ALA A 83 -18.01 -9.08 -20.14
CA ALA A 83 -17.17 -9.35 -21.29
C ALA A 83 -16.05 -8.32 -21.49
N VAL A 84 -14.81 -8.79 -21.64
CA VAL A 84 -13.76 -8.01 -22.30
C VAL A 84 -14.16 -7.91 -23.78
N ARG A 85 -14.77 -6.79 -24.18
CA ARG A 85 -14.54 -6.28 -25.54
C ARG A 85 -13.13 -5.68 -25.55
N PRO A 86 -12.25 -6.05 -26.50
CA PRO A 86 -10.92 -5.50 -26.56
C PRO A 86 -11.05 -4.03 -26.98
N GLY A 87 -10.45 -3.15 -26.17
CA GLY A 87 -10.47 -1.70 -26.39
C GLY A 87 -11.54 -1.02 -25.55
N THR A 88 -11.15 -0.48 -24.41
CA THR A 88 -11.08 0.98 -24.16
C THR A 88 -10.75 1.18 -22.67
N GLY A 89 -9.60 1.80 -22.40
CA GLY A 89 -9.27 2.58 -21.20
C GLY A 89 -9.76 2.09 -19.82
N GLY A 90 -8.91 1.33 -19.12
CA GLY A 90 -9.00 1.15 -17.68
C GLY A 90 -7.63 0.75 -17.16
N GLY A 91 -6.97 1.62 -16.38
CA GLY A 91 -5.61 1.39 -15.89
C GLY A 91 -5.51 0.13 -15.04
N PHE A 92 -5.03 -0.95 -15.63
CA PHE A 92 -4.63 -2.15 -14.91
C PHE A 92 -3.30 -1.87 -14.22
N PHE A 93 -3.29 -1.87 -12.88
CA PHE A 93 -2.06 -2.09 -12.14
C PHE A 93 -1.66 -3.55 -12.29
N LEU A 94 -1.03 -3.86 -13.43
CA LEU A 94 -0.16 -5.02 -13.55
C LEU A 94 1.01 -4.81 -12.59
N LEU A 95 0.93 -5.46 -11.42
CA LEU A 95 2.12 -5.74 -10.63
C LEU A 95 2.96 -6.73 -11.46
N HIS A 96 3.74 -6.19 -12.39
CA HIS A 96 4.77 -6.95 -13.07
C HIS A 96 5.71 -7.47 -11.99
N ARG A 97 5.66 -8.79 -11.76
CA ARG A 97 6.83 -9.53 -11.31
C ARG A 97 7.96 -9.22 -12.32
N ARG A 98 8.93 -8.43 -11.90
CA ARG A 98 10.30 -8.53 -12.39
C ARG A 98 11.13 -9.10 -11.24
N PHE A 99 11.38 -10.40 -11.31
CA PHE A 99 12.65 -10.93 -10.84
C PHE A 99 13.56 -10.96 -12.05
N SER A 100 14.73 -10.32 -11.92
CA SER A 100 15.89 -10.26 -12.82
C SER A 100 15.64 -10.09 -14.31
#